data_AF-A0A5S4GGJ0-F1
#
_entry.id   AF-A0A5S4GGJ0-F1
#
_cell.length_a   1.000
_cell.length_b   1.000
_cell.length_c   1.000
_cell.angle_alpha   90.00
_cell.angle_beta   90.00
_cell.angle_gamma   90.00
#
_symmetry.space_group_name_H-M   'P 1'
#
loop_
_entity.id
_entity.type
_entity.pdbx_description
1 polymer ?
#
loop_
_entity_poly.entity_id
_entity_poly.type
_entity_poly.pdbx_seq_one_letter_code
_entity_poly.pdbx_strand_id
1 'polypeptide(L)'
;MYFGEGNSVTLTQKNRFVTFSVTAFPLLKQRGAVATDGEAFRAVLAQWPSGVVIVTTGAGGHWHGMTASAFSSVSLDPPMVLVCLARGTRTHNLVAESGSFAVSILGKDQAALGRRFAGPDADRFSGARWQAGQTGSPVLADSVGWLDCRVAHAYPGGDHTIFVGEVLAAATPRRVAPVLFHSRAWSQLADPLPDRIAVADTGLLAVLRARGYSGPRLAGIARMLRAAGTRVRLFDLYGDAPPPEDLSPATASALITRPEQVPAVAAAGAGVVEFRADEHGPSPEATRTAGAGEHGPILEAAQRAGLATVANVPDAFAPGREHRVVAKVARLAALGCDEIALEEGGSAATPLRVRRLIQEAAAVSGRAALRVGLRERHGIGLVNALVAMKSGVWRFDTTLGGVDGALPAEDVLFLAGELEVASAVDRAALVAGAAELERSWGSVLPGRTYRFTN
;
A
#
# COMPACT_ATOMS: atom_id res chain seq x y z
N MET A 1 -22.93 -31.64 -55.73
CA MET A 1 -22.01 -32.73 -56.13
C MET A 1 -21.02 -32.91 -54.99
N TYR A 2 -20.94 -34.12 -54.44
CA TYR A 2 -20.13 -34.49 -53.27
C TYR A 2 -18.64 -34.19 -53.47
N PHE A 3 -17.97 -33.65 -52.45
CA PHE A 3 -16.50 -33.62 -52.39
C PHE A 3 -16.01 -34.97 -51.86
N GLY A 4 -15.08 -35.58 -52.61
CA GLY A 4 -14.52 -36.90 -52.34
C GLY A 4 -13.58 -36.92 -51.13
N GLU A 5 -13.67 -38.01 -50.38
CA GLU A 5 -12.77 -38.40 -49.31
C GLU A 5 -11.44 -38.94 -49.87
N GLY A 6 -10.34 -38.68 -49.15
CA GLY A 6 -9.13 -39.49 -49.24
C GLY A 6 -7.86 -38.73 -49.66
N ASN A 7 -7.15 -38.16 -48.69
CA ASN A 7 -5.71 -37.88 -48.82
C ASN A 7 -4.99 -38.51 -47.63
N SER A 8 -4.22 -39.57 -47.87
CA SER A 8 -3.22 -40.09 -46.93
C SER A 8 -1.86 -39.46 -47.25
N VAL A 9 -1.10 -39.08 -46.24
CA VAL A 9 0.29 -38.62 -46.37
C VAL A 9 1.20 -39.72 -45.83
N THR A 10 2.11 -40.22 -46.65
CA THR A 10 3.13 -41.20 -46.25
C THR A 10 4.48 -40.49 -46.13
N LEU A 11 5.05 -40.46 -44.92
CA LEU A 11 6.42 -40.02 -44.67
C LEU A 11 7.30 -41.24 -44.37
N THR A 12 8.41 -41.38 -45.10
CA THR A 12 9.33 -42.51 -44.99
C THR A 12 10.50 -42.16 -44.08
N GLN A 13 10.69 -42.90 -42.98
CA GLN A 13 11.94 -42.91 -42.22
C GLN A 13 12.44 -44.35 -42.08
N LYS A 14 13.74 -44.55 -42.27
CA LYS A 14 14.43 -45.83 -42.48
C LYS A 14 13.93 -46.97 -41.56
N ASN A 15 13.41 -48.02 -42.20
CA ASN A 15 13.33 -49.42 -41.76
C ASN A 15 12.35 -49.87 -40.65
N ARG A 16 11.24 -49.18 -40.39
CA ARG A 16 10.05 -49.80 -39.77
C ARG A 16 8.75 -49.27 -40.36
N PHE A 17 7.90 -50.16 -40.88
CA PHE A 17 6.55 -49.82 -41.32
C PHE A 17 5.66 -49.65 -40.08
N VAL A 18 5.16 -48.45 -39.84
CA VAL A 18 4.03 -48.20 -38.93
C VAL A 18 2.95 -47.49 -39.74
N THR A 19 1.90 -48.22 -40.11
CA THR A 19 0.73 -47.66 -40.79
C THR A 19 -0.22 -47.10 -39.74
N PHE A 20 -0.36 -45.77 -39.66
CA PHE A 20 -1.46 -45.15 -38.91
C PHE A 20 -2.64 -44.96 -39.85
N SER A 21 -3.70 -45.76 -39.68
CA SER A 21 -5.00 -45.51 -40.30
C SER A 21 -5.75 -44.50 -39.44
N VAL A 22 -5.84 -43.25 -39.88
CA VAL A 22 -6.80 -42.30 -39.29
C VAL A 22 -8.16 -42.62 -39.89
N THR A 23 -8.93 -43.44 -39.20
CA THR A 23 -10.35 -43.64 -39.54
C THR A 23 -11.07 -42.33 -39.20
N ALA A 24 -11.57 -41.63 -40.21
CA ALA A 24 -12.45 -40.49 -40.01
C ALA A 24 -13.68 -40.97 -39.22
N PHE A 25 -13.78 -40.55 -37.96
CA PHE A 25 -15.01 -40.74 -37.21
C PHE A 25 -16.11 -39.93 -37.91
N PRO A 26 -17.26 -40.52 -38.23
CA PRO A 26 -18.38 -39.75 -38.77
C PRO A 26 -18.74 -38.69 -37.74
N LEU A 27 -18.70 -37.43 -38.17
CA LEU A 27 -19.22 -36.28 -37.43
C LEU A 27 -20.60 -36.67 -36.90
N LEU A 28 -20.68 -36.87 -35.58
CA LEU A 28 -21.93 -37.06 -34.87
C LEU A 28 -22.88 -35.95 -35.33
N LYS A 29 -24.02 -36.37 -35.91
CA LYS A 29 -25.19 -35.53 -36.17
C LYS A 29 -25.31 -34.50 -35.05
N GLN A 30 -25.39 -33.23 -35.43
CA GLN A 30 -25.72 -32.12 -34.54
C GLN A 30 -26.86 -32.53 -33.60
N ARG A 31 -26.51 -32.88 -32.36
CA ARG A 31 -27.45 -32.77 -31.25
C ARG A 31 -27.74 -31.28 -31.15
N GLY A 32 -29.02 -30.90 -31.26
CA GLY A 32 -29.46 -29.52 -31.24
C GLY A 32 -28.71 -28.73 -30.17
N ALA A 33 -28.12 -27.61 -30.58
CA ALA A 33 -27.34 -26.76 -29.70
C ALA A 33 -28.18 -26.45 -28.46
N VAL A 34 -27.76 -26.98 -27.31
CA VAL A 34 -28.26 -26.49 -26.03
C VAL A 34 -27.68 -25.09 -25.91
N ALA A 35 -28.46 -24.08 -26.31
CA ALA A 35 -28.11 -22.70 -26.06
C ALA A 35 -27.95 -22.57 -24.54
N THR A 36 -26.70 -22.44 -24.08
CA THR A 36 -26.47 -22.08 -22.68
C THR A 36 -27.17 -20.76 -22.44
N ASP A 37 -28.01 -20.68 -21.42
CA ASP A 37 -28.61 -19.43 -21.01
C ASP A 37 -27.49 -18.40 -20.78
N GLY A 38 -27.58 -17.27 -21.50
CA GLY A 38 -26.57 -16.23 -21.47
C GLY A 38 -26.41 -15.61 -20.08
N GLU A 39 -27.46 -15.64 -19.25
CA GLU A 39 -27.36 -15.21 -17.86
C GLU A 39 -26.55 -16.23 -17.03
N ALA A 40 -26.86 -17.52 -17.13
CA ALA A 40 -26.09 -18.58 -16.48
C ALA A 40 -24.60 -18.55 -16.88
N PHE A 41 -24.28 -18.38 -18.16
CA PHE A 41 -22.90 -18.24 -18.64
C PHE A 41 -22.19 -17.04 -18.00
N ARG A 42 -22.83 -15.86 -17.99
CA ARG A 42 -22.26 -14.65 -17.36
C ARG A 42 -22.13 -14.78 -15.85
N ALA A 43 -23.06 -15.48 -15.19
CA ALA A 43 -23.03 -15.69 -13.75
C ALA A 43 -21.83 -16.56 -13.34
N VAL A 44 -21.59 -17.66 -14.07
CA VAL A 44 -20.43 -18.53 -13.85
C VAL A 44 -19.12 -17.78 -14.12
N LEU A 45 -19.01 -17.07 -15.26
CA LEU A 45 -17.80 -16.31 -15.57
C LEU A 45 -17.56 -15.15 -14.60
N ALA A 46 -18.60 -14.57 -14.00
CA ALA A 46 -18.42 -13.53 -12.99
C ALA A 46 -17.73 -14.06 -11.71
N GLN A 47 -17.73 -15.37 -11.46
CA GLN A 47 -17.01 -15.97 -10.33
C GLN A 47 -15.50 -16.09 -10.57
N TRP A 48 -15.03 -15.94 -11.82
CA TRP A 48 -13.60 -15.94 -12.13
C TRP A 48 -13.01 -14.54 -11.87
N PRO A 49 -12.18 -14.35 -10.83
CA PRO A 49 -11.60 -13.04 -10.55
C PRO A 49 -10.60 -12.67 -11.65
N SER A 50 -10.60 -11.39 -12.02
CA SER A 50 -9.64 -10.85 -12.99
C SER A 50 -9.08 -9.51 -12.48
N GLY A 51 -7.87 -9.18 -12.91
CA GLY A 51 -7.41 -7.79 -12.85
C GLY A 51 -8.19 -6.92 -13.84
N VAL A 52 -8.17 -5.60 -13.65
CA VAL A 52 -8.76 -4.66 -14.60
C VAL A 52 -7.65 -3.93 -15.35
N VAL A 53 -7.79 -3.87 -16.68
CA VAL A 53 -6.90 -3.11 -17.55
C VAL A 53 -7.66 -2.05 -18.33
N ILE A 54 -6.96 -0.99 -18.73
CA ILE A 54 -7.39 -0.12 -19.82
C ILE A 54 -6.58 -0.49 -21.05
N VAL A 55 -7.28 -0.81 -22.12
CA VAL A 55 -6.72 -1.07 -23.44
C VAL A 55 -6.85 0.20 -24.25
N THR A 56 -5.74 0.66 -24.81
CA THR A 56 -5.69 1.90 -25.60
C THR A 56 -5.06 1.66 -26.96
N THR A 57 -5.32 2.57 -27.89
CA THR A 57 -4.75 2.59 -29.23
C THR A 57 -4.80 4.01 -29.80
N GLY A 58 -4.08 4.24 -30.89
CA GLY A 58 -4.02 5.51 -31.61
C GLY A 58 -2.70 6.25 -31.43
N ALA A 59 -2.45 7.24 -32.29
CA ALA A 59 -1.23 8.04 -32.33
C ALA A 59 -1.53 9.51 -32.64
N GLY A 60 -0.55 10.41 -32.46
CA GLY A 60 -0.69 11.82 -32.84
C GLY A 60 -1.86 12.55 -32.18
N GLY A 61 -2.13 12.27 -30.90
CA GLY A 61 -3.22 12.89 -30.13
C GLY A 61 -4.61 12.31 -30.36
N HIS A 62 -4.78 11.38 -31.30
CA HIS A 62 -6.06 10.72 -31.58
C HIS A 62 -6.17 9.41 -30.79
N TRP A 63 -6.31 9.54 -29.47
CA TRP A 63 -6.32 8.40 -28.57
C TRP A 63 -7.72 7.85 -28.34
N HIS A 64 -7.80 6.53 -28.25
CA HIS A 64 -9.00 5.83 -27.83
C HIS A 64 -8.65 4.74 -26.84
N GLY A 65 -9.58 4.40 -25.96
CA GLY A 65 -9.41 3.25 -25.09
C GLY A 65 -10.72 2.76 -24.48
N MET A 66 -10.65 1.58 -23.90
CA MET A 66 -11.73 0.98 -23.15
C MET A 66 -11.19 0.17 -21.98
N THR A 67 -12.04 -0.02 -20.98
CA THR A 67 -11.76 -0.99 -19.91
C THR A 67 -11.99 -2.40 -20.42
N ALA A 68 -11.09 -3.31 -20.07
CA ALA A 68 -11.21 -4.74 -20.34
C ALA A 68 -10.76 -5.57 -19.13
N SER A 69 -11.31 -6.77 -19.01
CA SER A 69 -10.87 -7.81 -18.09
C SER A 69 -10.44 -9.10 -18.80
N ALA A 70 -10.80 -9.25 -20.08
CA ALA A 70 -10.40 -10.38 -20.92
C ALA A 70 -8.99 -10.18 -21.48
N PHE A 71 -7.99 -10.26 -20.59
CA PHE A 71 -6.58 -10.08 -20.86
C PHE A 71 -5.77 -11.23 -20.22
N SER A 72 -4.72 -11.71 -20.89
CA SER A 72 -3.83 -12.75 -20.37
C SER A 72 -2.44 -12.68 -21.00
N SER A 73 -1.41 -13.15 -20.28
CA SER A 73 -0.13 -13.52 -20.88
C SER A 73 -0.29 -14.74 -21.78
N VAL A 74 0.56 -14.83 -22.81
CA VAL A 74 0.55 -15.91 -23.81
C VAL A 74 1.91 -16.61 -23.89
N SER A 75 3.00 -15.85 -24.04
CA SER A 75 4.35 -16.39 -24.23
C SER A 75 5.40 -15.51 -23.55
N LEU A 76 6.51 -16.12 -23.16
CA LEU A 76 7.69 -15.43 -22.65
C LEU A 76 8.72 -15.15 -23.76
N ASP A 77 8.90 -16.07 -24.72
CA ASP A 77 9.83 -15.92 -25.84
C ASP A 77 9.17 -16.37 -27.16
N PRO A 78 8.81 -15.44 -28.08
CA PRO A 78 8.82 -13.99 -27.86
C PRO A 78 7.78 -13.57 -26.80
N PRO A 79 7.94 -12.42 -26.13
CA PRO A 79 7.02 -11.95 -25.11
C PRO A 79 5.67 -11.57 -25.74
N MET A 80 4.60 -12.27 -25.37
CA MET A 80 3.27 -12.08 -25.95
C MET A 80 2.16 -12.02 -24.91
N VAL A 81 1.14 -11.22 -25.23
CA VAL A 81 -0.12 -11.12 -24.47
C VAL A 81 -1.31 -11.18 -25.41
N LEU A 82 -2.50 -11.46 -24.88
CA LEU A 82 -3.76 -11.36 -25.61
C LEU A 82 -4.76 -10.42 -24.95
N VAL A 83 -5.66 -9.88 -25.77
CA VAL A 83 -6.85 -9.17 -25.33
C VAL A 83 -8.04 -9.54 -26.21
N CYS A 84 -9.20 -9.78 -25.59
CA CYS A 84 -10.45 -10.02 -26.32
C CYS A 84 -11.27 -8.72 -26.36
N LEU A 85 -11.51 -8.19 -27.56
CA LEU A 85 -12.29 -6.96 -27.76
C LEU A 85 -13.59 -7.26 -28.48
N ALA A 86 -14.70 -6.72 -27.97
CA ALA A 86 -16.02 -6.88 -28.56
C ALA A 86 -16.05 -6.21 -29.95
N ARG A 87 -16.56 -6.92 -30.94
CA ARG A 87 -16.73 -6.41 -32.31
C ARG A 87 -17.75 -5.27 -32.31
N GLY A 88 -17.55 -4.31 -33.20
CA GLY A 88 -18.39 -3.11 -33.29
C GLY A 88 -18.04 -2.00 -32.28
N THR A 89 -17.13 -2.26 -31.34
CA THR A 89 -16.59 -1.18 -30.50
C THR A 89 -15.58 -0.34 -31.28
N ARG A 90 -15.52 0.97 -31.00
CA ARG A 90 -14.56 1.87 -31.65
C ARG A 90 -13.10 1.48 -31.35
N THR A 91 -12.80 1.05 -30.13
CA THR A 91 -11.45 0.56 -29.78
C THR A 91 -11.07 -0.66 -30.61
N HIS A 92 -11.97 -1.64 -30.78
CA HIS A 92 -11.70 -2.81 -31.62
C HIS A 92 -11.29 -2.41 -33.04
N ASN A 93 -12.05 -1.53 -33.68
CA ASN A 93 -11.77 -1.11 -35.06
C ASN A 93 -10.43 -0.39 -35.17
N LEU A 94 -10.14 0.52 -34.23
CA LEU A 94 -8.86 1.25 -34.21
C LEU A 94 -7.66 0.34 -33.94
N VAL A 95 -7.80 -0.71 -33.11
CA VAL A 95 -6.73 -1.71 -32.91
C VAL A 95 -6.51 -2.51 -34.20
N ALA A 96 -7.58 -2.91 -34.87
CA ALA A 96 -7.48 -3.63 -36.15
C ALA A 96 -6.84 -2.78 -37.26
N GLU A 97 -7.15 -1.48 -37.31
CA GLU A 97 -6.61 -0.54 -38.31
C GLU A 97 -5.16 -0.14 -38.02
N SER A 98 -4.84 0.17 -36.75
CA SER A 98 -3.51 0.64 -36.37
C SER A 98 -2.47 -0.48 -36.21
N GLY A 99 -2.91 -1.72 -36.00
CA GLY A 99 -2.02 -2.85 -35.72
C GLY A 99 -1.27 -2.73 -34.39
N SER A 100 -1.75 -1.88 -33.47
CA SER A 100 -1.10 -1.66 -32.17
C SER A 100 -2.11 -1.40 -31.06
N PHE A 101 -1.72 -1.78 -29.84
CA PHE A 101 -2.45 -1.44 -28.63
C PHE A 101 -1.51 -1.38 -27.44
N ALA A 102 -1.89 -0.60 -26.43
CA ALA A 102 -1.26 -0.63 -25.12
C ALA A 102 -2.25 -1.15 -24.07
N VAL A 103 -1.71 -1.76 -23.02
CA VAL A 103 -2.46 -2.28 -21.87
C VAL A 103 -1.92 -1.61 -20.62
N SER A 104 -2.80 -0.98 -19.83
CA SER A 104 -2.45 -0.39 -18.53
C SER A 104 -3.20 -1.10 -17.41
N ILE A 105 -2.46 -1.76 -16.51
CA ILE A 105 -3.00 -2.50 -15.35
C ILE A 105 -3.35 -1.51 -14.24
N LEU A 106 -4.62 -1.49 -13.81
CA LEU A 106 -5.12 -0.51 -12.86
C LEU A 106 -4.84 -0.89 -11.41
N GLY A 107 -4.44 0.10 -10.61
CA GLY A 107 -4.35 -0.04 -9.15
C GLY A 107 -5.71 0.11 -8.47
N LYS A 108 -5.80 -0.32 -7.21
CA LYS A 108 -7.01 -0.22 -6.38
C LYS A 108 -7.59 1.20 -6.28
N ASP A 109 -6.72 2.19 -6.33
CA ASP A 109 -6.99 3.63 -6.33
C ASP A 109 -7.55 4.15 -7.66
N GLN A 110 -7.40 3.40 -8.76
CA GLN A 110 -7.81 3.78 -10.11
C GLN A 110 -9.15 3.15 -10.54
N ALA A 111 -9.93 2.61 -9.61
CA ALA A 111 -11.24 2.04 -9.91
C ALA A 111 -12.19 3.04 -10.59
N ALA A 112 -12.16 4.31 -10.18
CA ALA A 112 -12.96 5.38 -10.79
C ALA A 112 -12.57 5.62 -12.26
N LEU A 113 -11.27 5.64 -12.55
CA LEU A 113 -10.72 5.75 -13.91
C LEU A 113 -11.16 4.57 -14.77
N GLY A 114 -11.07 3.35 -14.26
CA GLY A 114 -11.55 2.15 -14.95
C GLY A 114 -13.05 2.20 -15.25
N ARG A 115 -13.89 2.72 -14.34
CA ARG A 115 -15.33 2.89 -14.62
C ARG A 115 -15.58 3.91 -15.72
N ARG A 116 -14.81 5.01 -15.76
CA ARG A 116 -14.92 6.02 -16.82
C ARG A 116 -14.65 5.42 -18.20
N PHE A 117 -13.61 4.60 -18.33
CA PHE A 117 -13.28 3.91 -19.58
C PHE A 117 -14.25 2.76 -19.94
N ALA A 118 -15.09 2.31 -19.00
CA ALA A 118 -16.16 1.35 -19.24
C ALA A 118 -17.49 2.03 -19.65
N GLY A 119 -17.68 3.31 -19.31
CA GLY A 119 -18.89 4.08 -19.57
C GLY A 119 -18.88 4.85 -20.89
N PRO A 120 -19.98 5.54 -21.24
CA PRO A 120 -20.13 6.29 -22.50
C PRO A 120 -19.42 7.66 -22.50
N ASP A 121 -18.58 7.94 -21.50
CA ASP A 121 -18.01 9.26 -21.27
C ASP A 121 -17.14 9.73 -22.45
N ALA A 122 -17.28 11.00 -22.83
CA ALA A 122 -16.61 11.59 -24.00
C ALA A 122 -15.17 12.01 -23.70
N ASP A 123 -14.87 12.38 -22.46
CA ASP A 123 -13.55 12.82 -22.02
C ASP A 123 -12.88 11.77 -21.10
N ARG A 124 -12.53 10.63 -21.69
CA ARG A 124 -11.98 9.49 -20.93
C ARG A 124 -10.55 9.74 -20.44
N PHE A 125 -9.80 10.63 -21.08
CA PHE A 125 -8.37 10.79 -20.81
C PHE A 125 -8.05 11.89 -19.79
N SER A 126 -8.98 12.78 -19.46
CA SER A 126 -8.73 13.89 -18.52
C SER A 126 -8.39 13.46 -17.10
N GLY A 127 -7.64 14.29 -16.37
CA GLY A 127 -7.33 14.04 -14.96
C GLY A 127 -6.42 12.84 -14.69
N ALA A 128 -5.81 12.25 -15.72
CA ALA A 128 -4.80 11.19 -15.60
C ALA A 128 -3.61 11.49 -16.51
N ARG A 129 -2.41 11.04 -16.11
CA ARG A 129 -1.19 11.26 -16.89
C ARG A 129 -0.98 10.12 -17.88
N TRP A 130 -1.06 10.45 -19.17
CA TRP A 130 -0.85 9.53 -20.28
C TRP A 130 0.39 9.93 -21.06
N GLN A 131 1.11 8.94 -21.57
CA GLN A 131 2.28 9.14 -22.41
C GLN A 131 2.21 8.19 -23.60
N ALA A 132 2.77 8.58 -24.75
CA ALA A 132 2.86 7.69 -25.90
C ALA A 132 3.86 6.57 -25.62
N GLY A 133 3.47 5.33 -25.91
CA GLY A 133 4.38 4.19 -25.98
C GLY A 133 5.26 4.23 -27.24
N GLN A 134 6.10 3.21 -27.40
CA GLN A 134 6.91 2.99 -28.59
C GLN A 134 6.08 2.83 -29.88
N THR A 135 4.87 2.26 -29.80
CA THR A 135 3.93 2.16 -30.93
C THR A 135 3.15 3.46 -31.19
N GLY A 136 3.24 4.43 -30.27
CA GLY A 136 2.38 5.61 -30.23
C GLY A 136 1.10 5.42 -29.38
N SER A 137 0.70 4.18 -29.09
CA SER A 137 -0.45 3.88 -28.23
C SER A 137 -0.24 4.44 -26.81
N PRO A 138 -1.24 5.09 -26.19
CA PRO A 138 -1.02 5.78 -24.91
C PRO A 138 -1.00 4.81 -23.73
N VAL A 139 0.06 4.86 -22.92
CA VAL A 139 0.17 4.14 -21.65
C VAL A 139 -0.13 5.08 -20.48
N LEU A 140 -0.79 4.56 -19.45
CA LEU A 140 -1.06 5.30 -18.22
C LEU A 140 0.22 5.35 -17.38
N ALA A 141 0.80 6.54 -17.21
CA ALA A 141 2.11 6.72 -16.56
C ALA A 141 2.10 6.23 -15.10
N ASP A 142 0.95 6.39 -14.42
CA ASP A 142 0.75 6.01 -13.03
C ASP A 142 -0.02 4.69 -12.90
N SER A 143 0.08 3.74 -13.84
CA SER A 143 -0.52 2.40 -13.70
C SER A 143 0.31 1.50 -12.79
N VAL A 144 -0.23 0.36 -12.33
CA VAL A 144 0.57 -0.66 -11.62
C VAL A 144 1.66 -1.20 -12.54
N GLY A 145 1.30 -1.41 -13.80
CA GLY A 145 2.20 -1.71 -14.89
C GLY A 145 1.53 -1.46 -16.23
N TRP A 146 2.32 -1.32 -17.28
CA TRP A 146 1.82 -1.20 -18.63
C TRP A 146 2.66 -1.99 -19.62
N LEU A 147 2.04 -2.36 -20.73
CA LEU A 147 2.62 -3.06 -21.87
C LEU A 147 2.25 -2.29 -23.14
N ASP A 148 3.19 -2.13 -24.05
CA ASP A 148 2.97 -1.55 -25.36
C ASP A 148 3.23 -2.61 -26.44
N CYS A 149 2.23 -2.89 -27.26
CA CYS A 149 2.14 -4.10 -28.05
C CYS A 149 1.89 -3.80 -29.53
N ARG A 150 2.58 -4.55 -30.39
CA ARG A 150 2.23 -4.68 -31.81
C ARG A 150 1.37 -5.91 -32.00
N VAL A 151 0.26 -5.79 -32.74
CA VAL A 151 -0.60 -6.92 -33.07
C VAL A 151 0.19 -7.90 -33.95
N ALA A 152 0.37 -9.12 -33.45
CA ALA A 152 0.97 -10.23 -34.19
C ALA A 152 -0.11 -11.05 -34.91
N HIS A 153 -1.22 -11.32 -34.21
CA HIS A 153 -2.33 -12.11 -34.75
C HIS A 153 -3.70 -11.59 -34.28
N ALA A 154 -4.73 -11.84 -35.09
CA ALA A 154 -6.12 -11.56 -34.74
C ALA A 154 -7.00 -12.78 -35.11
N TYR A 155 -7.71 -13.33 -34.13
CA TYR A 155 -8.54 -14.53 -34.32
C TYR A 155 -10.03 -14.24 -34.02
N PRO A 156 -10.96 -14.80 -34.80
CA PRO A 156 -12.38 -14.79 -34.45
C PRO A 156 -12.66 -15.51 -33.12
N GLY A 157 -13.39 -14.87 -32.21
CA GLY A 157 -13.80 -15.41 -30.91
C GLY A 157 -15.30 -15.23 -30.67
N GLY A 158 -16.14 -15.56 -31.66
CA GLY A 158 -17.58 -15.29 -31.61
C GLY A 158 -17.90 -13.82 -31.87
N ASP A 159 -18.54 -13.18 -30.89
CA ASP A 159 -18.85 -11.73 -30.90
C ASP A 159 -17.63 -10.85 -30.52
N HIS A 160 -16.49 -11.47 -30.19
CA HIS A 160 -15.21 -10.82 -29.94
C HIS A 160 -14.16 -11.18 -30.99
N THR A 161 -13.09 -10.39 -31.02
CA THR A 161 -11.82 -10.73 -31.68
C THR A 161 -10.73 -10.87 -30.62
N ILE A 162 -9.96 -11.96 -30.71
CA ILE A 162 -8.80 -12.22 -29.86
C ILE A 162 -7.58 -11.62 -30.57
N PHE A 163 -7.10 -10.48 -30.07
CA PHE A 163 -5.85 -9.88 -30.54
C PHE A 163 -4.69 -10.44 -29.71
N VAL A 164 -3.71 -11.03 -30.37
CA VAL A 164 -2.44 -11.46 -29.77
C VAL A 164 -1.38 -10.44 -30.15
N GLY A 165 -0.75 -9.83 -29.16
CA GLY A 165 0.26 -8.80 -29.34
C GLY A 165 1.63 -9.24 -28.85
N GLU A 166 2.65 -8.93 -29.64
CA GLU A 166 4.06 -8.97 -29.23
C GLU A 166 4.36 -7.72 -28.41
N VAL A 167 4.93 -7.90 -27.22
CA VAL A 167 5.26 -6.81 -26.30
C VAL A 167 6.58 -6.16 -26.73
N LEU A 168 6.52 -4.89 -27.12
CA LEU A 168 7.70 -4.12 -27.54
C LEU A 168 8.33 -3.35 -26.38
N ALA A 169 7.51 -2.88 -25.44
CA ALA A 169 7.97 -2.19 -24.23
C ALA A 169 7.04 -2.50 -23.05
N ALA A 170 7.61 -2.48 -21.84
CA ALA A 170 6.88 -2.72 -20.60
C ALA A 170 7.52 -1.96 -19.44
N ALA A 171 6.72 -1.55 -18.46
CA ALA A 171 7.22 -1.04 -17.19
C ALA A 171 6.25 -1.31 -16.03
N THR A 172 6.77 -1.23 -14.81
CA THR A 172 6.00 -1.26 -13.56
C THR A 172 6.26 0.02 -12.76
N PRO A 173 5.55 1.13 -13.06
CA PRO A 173 5.87 2.45 -12.50
C PRO A 173 5.70 2.55 -10.98
N ARG A 174 4.80 1.76 -10.40
CA ARG A 174 4.48 1.80 -8.96
C ARG A 174 4.12 0.43 -8.40
N ARG A 175 4.32 0.26 -7.09
CA ARG A 175 3.92 -0.93 -6.33
C ARG A 175 2.65 -0.63 -5.53
N VAL A 176 1.49 -0.92 -6.11
CA VAL A 176 0.17 -0.80 -5.46
C VAL A 176 -0.64 -2.05 -5.80
N ALA A 177 -1.49 -2.51 -4.87
CA ALA A 177 -2.39 -3.64 -5.14
C ALA A 177 -3.29 -3.34 -6.35
N PRO A 178 -3.43 -4.26 -7.32
CA PRO A 178 -4.30 -4.06 -8.47
C PRO A 178 -5.77 -4.02 -8.04
N VAL A 179 -6.60 -3.34 -8.83
CA VAL A 179 -8.05 -3.46 -8.68
C VAL A 179 -8.50 -4.78 -9.30
N LEU A 180 -9.42 -5.47 -8.63
CA LEU A 180 -10.02 -6.72 -9.07
C LEU A 180 -11.43 -6.48 -9.60
N PHE A 181 -11.85 -7.32 -10.54
CA PHE A 181 -13.24 -7.46 -10.93
C PHE A 181 -13.70 -8.89 -10.65
N HIS A 182 -14.68 -9.01 -9.76
CA HIS A 182 -15.23 -10.31 -9.31
C HIS A 182 -16.70 -10.13 -8.94
N SER A 183 -17.55 -11.08 -9.33
CA SER A 183 -19.00 -11.07 -9.11
C SER A 183 -19.67 -9.75 -9.54
N ARG A 184 -19.25 -9.22 -10.69
CA ARG A 184 -19.71 -7.92 -11.25
C ARG A 184 -19.40 -6.71 -10.36
N ALA A 185 -18.53 -6.87 -9.36
CA ALA A 185 -18.11 -5.83 -8.43
C ALA A 185 -16.62 -5.51 -8.60
N TRP A 186 -16.30 -4.24 -8.35
CA TRP A 186 -14.91 -3.77 -8.27
C TRP A 186 -14.42 -4.02 -6.84
N SER A 187 -13.38 -4.86 -6.71
CA SER A 187 -12.86 -5.37 -5.45
C SER A 187 -11.35 -5.12 -5.33
N GLN A 188 -10.76 -5.49 -4.19
CA GLN A 188 -9.33 -5.37 -3.92
C GLN A 188 -8.82 -6.72 -3.38
N LEU A 189 -7.55 -7.06 -3.62
CA LEU A 189 -6.89 -8.16 -2.90
C LEU A 189 -6.92 -7.85 -1.40
N ALA A 190 -6.89 -8.90 -0.56
CA ALA A 190 -6.58 -8.71 0.85
C ALA A 190 -5.23 -7.99 0.92
N ASP A 191 -5.21 -6.81 1.54
CA ASP A 191 -4.01 -6.01 1.60
C ASP A 191 -2.90 -6.85 2.30
N PRO A 192 -1.74 -7.05 1.66
CA PRO A 192 -0.68 -7.88 2.21
C PRO A 192 -0.16 -7.28 3.51
N LEU A 193 0.20 -8.14 4.46
CA LEU A 193 0.93 -7.71 5.65
C LEU A 193 2.29 -7.10 5.22
N PRO A 194 2.84 -6.15 6.00
CA PRO A 194 4.16 -5.61 5.70
C PRO A 194 5.24 -6.67 5.91
N ASP A 195 6.32 -6.61 5.13
CA ASP A 195 7.45 -7.55 5.27
C ASP A 195 8.14 -7.44 6.65
N ARG A 196 8.06 -6.25 7.26
CA ARG A 196 8.64 -5.97 8.57
C ARG A 196 7.85 -4.92 9.33
N ILE A 197 7.99 -4.88 10.65
CA ILE A 197 7.52 -3.78 11.51
C ILE A 197 8.64 -3.16 12.34
N ALA A 198 8.44 -1.91 12.72
CA ALA A 198 9.24 -1.17 13.69
C ALA A 198 8.34 -0.58 14.78
N VAL A 199 8.91 -0.45 15.98
CA VAL A 199 8.24 0.19 17.11
C VAL A 199 9.03 1.42 17.58
N ALA A 200 8.28 2.43 18.00
CA ALA A 200 8.78 3.57 18.75
C ALA A 200 8.14 3.58 20.13
N ASP A 201 8.86 4.08 21.14
CA ASP A 201 8.35 4.38 22.46
C ASP A 201 8.49 5.87 22.72
N THR A 202 7.37 6.59 22.56
CA THR A 202 7.35 8.04 22.76
C THR A 202 6.73 8.49 24.08
N GLY A 203 6.24 7.55 24.89
CA GLY A 203 5.47 7.81 26.12
C GLY A 203 6.16 7.38 27.42
N LEU A 204 6.98 6.32 27.42
CA LEU A 204 7.49 5.70 28.65
C LEU A 204 8.26 6.67 29.54
N LEU A 205 9.24 7.38 28.95
CA LEU A 205 10.11 8.27 29.74
C LEU A 205 9.32 9.43 30.37
N ALA A 206 8.29 9.94 29.69
CA ALA A 206 7.42 10.98 30.24
C ALA A 206 6.64 10.44 31.46
N VAL A 207 6.09 9.23 31.34
CA VAL A 207 5.37 8.57 32.44
C VAL A 207 6.27 8.25 33.63
N LEU A 208 7.48 7.73 33.40
CA LEU A 208 8.43 7.43 34.47
C LEU A 208 8.89 8.71 35.21
N ARG A 209 9.14 9.80 34.48
CA ARG A 209 9.47 11.11 35.07
C ARG A 209 8.36 11.64 35.97
N ALA A 210 7.11 11.56 35.50
CA ALA A 210 5.94 11.97 36.30
C ALA A 210 5.80 11.17 37.60
N ARG A 211 6.42 9.99 37.69
CA ARG A 211 6.50 9.15 38.90
C ARG A 211 7.80 9.31 39.70
N GLY A 212 8.61 10.32 39.40
CA GLY A 212 9.82 10.64 40.16
C GLY A 212 11.05 9.79 39.81
N TYR A 213 11.05 9.08 38.67
CA TYR A 213 12.27 8.42 38.20
C TYR A 213 13.30 9.48 37.79
N SER A 214 14.57 9.28 38.14
CA SER A 214 15.65 10.24 37.95
C SER A 214 16.64 9.84 36.85
N GLY A 215 17.54 10.78 36.50
CA GLY A 215 18.45 10.75 35.35
C GLY A 215 19.11 9.40 35.06
N PRO A 216 19.89 8.80 35.99
CA PRO A 216 20.62 7.56 35.71
C PRO A 216 19.71 6.38 35.37
N ARG A 217 18.58 6.25 36.07
CA ARG A 217 17.63 5.16 35.87
C ARG A 217 16.87 5.32 34.56
N LEU A 218 16.42 6.54 34.23
CA LEU A 218 15.78 6.85 32.95
C LEU A 218 16.75 6.65 31.77
N ALA A 219 18.02 7.03 31.93
CA ALA A 219 19.05 6.82 30.92
C ALA A 219 19.31 5.32 30.69
N GLY A 220 19.35 4.51 31.76
CA GLY A 220 19.46 3.06 31.68
C GLY A 220 18.31 2.41 30.91
N ILE A 221 17.06 2.76 31.23
CA ILE A 221 15.87 2.24 30.54
C ILE A 221 15.88 2.64 29.07
N ALA A 222 16.15 3.91 28.77
CA ALA A 222 16.20 4.38 27.40
C ALA A 222 17.33 3.73 26.58
N ARG A 223 18.50 3.49 27.20
CA ARG A 223 19.59 2.75 26.57
C ARG A 223 19.17 1.33 26.24
N MET A 224 18.53 0.63 27.18
CA MET A 224 18.01 -0.72 26.94
C MET A 224 17.04 -0.75 25.77
N LEU A 225 16.06 0.17 25.72
CA LEU A 225 15.11 0.26 24.61
C LEU A 225 15.80 0.52 23.26
N ARG A 226 16.76 1.46 23.22
CA ARG A 226 17.51 1.77 21.99
C ARG A 226 18.40 0.61 21.55
N ALA A 227 19.05 -0.09 22.49
CA ALA A 227 19.86 -1.27 22.21
C ALA A 227 19.00 -2.42 21.68
N ALA A 228 17.75 -2.53 22.13
CA ALA A 228 16.76 -3.44 21.57
C ALA A 228 16.24 -3.02 20.19
N GLY A 229 16.63 -1.85 19.66
CA GLY A 229 16.21 -1.36 18.34
C GLY A 229 14.93 -0.51 18.32
N THR A 230 14.36 -0.18 19.49
CA THR A 230 13.20 0.71 19.61
C THR A 230 13.62 2.17 19.46
N ARG A 231 12.86 2.97 18.69
CA ARG A 231 13.05 4.43 18.65
C ARG A 231 12.47 5.07 19.92
N VAL A 232 13.25 5.83 20.67
CA VAL A 232 12.82 6.39 21.97
C VAL A 232 12.80 7.91 21.92
N ARG A 233 11.70 8.51 22.41
CA ARG A 233 11.58 9.96 22.54
C ARG A 233 12.25 10.49 23.80
N LEU A 234 13.33 11.23 23.62
CA LEU A 234 14.14 11.91 24.62
C LEU A 234 13.65 13.36 24.71
N PHE A 235 12.57 13.61 25.45
CA PHE A 235 11.88 14.90 25.45
C PHE A 235 12.73 16.12 25.82
N ASP A 236 13.79 15.88 26.59
CA ASP A 236 14.87 16.80 26.93
C ASP A 236 15.93 15.89 27.54
N LEU A 237 17.15 15.89 27.00
CA LEU A 237 18.24 15.03 27.48
C LEU A 237 18.39 15.20 29.00
N TYR A 238 17.90 14.20 29.73
CA TYR A 238 18.05 13.92 31.16
C TYR A 238 18.45 15.07 32.12
N GLY A 239 17.78 16.22 32.07
CA GLY A 239 18.05 17.34 32.99
C GLY A 239 19.50 17.84 32.88
N ASP A 240 20.19 18.05 34.00
CA ASP A 240 21.59 18.50 34.02
C ASP A 240 22.60 17.39 33.65
N ALA A 241 22.14 16.16 33.38
CA ALA A 241 23.03 15.07 33.02
C ALA A 241 23.44 15.19 31.53
N PRO A 242 24.73 15.02 31.20
CA PRO A 242 25.18 15.07 29.81
C PRO A 242 24.47 13.99 28.96
N PRO A 243 24.27 14.24 27.66
CA PRO A 243 23.73 13.24 26.74
C PRO A 243 24.51 11.93 26.85
N PRO A 244 23.85 10.76 26.76
CA PRO A 244 24.53 9.49 26.67
C PRO A 244 25.53 9.45 25.51
N GLU A 245 26.69 8.83 25.72
CA GLU A 245 27.72 8.66 24.68
C GLU A 245 27.31 7.68 23.55
N ASP A 246 26.22 6.93 23.73
CA ASP A 246 25.74 5.84 22.86
C ASP A 246 24.48 6.20 22.03
N LEU A 247 24.23 7.49 21.83
CA LEU A 247 23.06 7.93 21.07
C LEU A 247 23.19 7.58 19.59
N SER A 248 22.24 6.78 19.09
CA SER A 248 22.08 6.51 17.67
C SER A 248 21.02 7.43 17.08
N PRO A 249 21.32 8.15 15.98
CA PRO A 249 20.36 9.01 15.31
C PRO A 249 19.07 8.29 14.91
N ALA A 250 19.15 6.99 14.59
CA ALA A 250 18.00 6.20 14.14
C ALA A 250 17.02 5.82 15.27
N THR A 251 17.50 5.74 16.51
CA THR A 251 16.73 5.27 17.68
C THR A 251 16.47 6.36 18.72
N ALA A 252 16.91 7.60 18.47
CA ALA A 252 16.67 8.73 19.35
C ALA A 252 15.89 9.84 18.63
N SER A 253 14.81 10.29 19.26
CA SER A 253 14.00 11.42 18.81
C SER A 253 13.76 12.43 19.93
N ALA A 254 13.36 13.67 19.62
CA ALA A 254 12.98 14.66 20.63
C ALA A 254 11.74 15.44 20.17
N LEU A 255 10.79 15.70 21.08
CA LEU A 255 9.65 16.57 20.77
C LEU A 255 10.05 18.03 20.95
N ILE A 256 9.78 18.86 19.94
CA ILE A 256 9.94 20.30 20.00
C ILE A 256 8.60 20.99 19.79
N THR A 257 8.51 22.22 20.29
CA THR A 257 7.36 23.10 20.04
C THR A 257 7.74 24.28 19.16
N ARG A 258 9.03 24.60 19.04
CA ARG A 258 9.53 25.74 18.27
C ARG A 258 10.76 25.39 17.42
N PRO A 259 10.90 25.98 16.22
CA PRO A 259 12.05 25.73 15.33
C PRO A 259 13.40 26.02 15.98
N GLU A 260 13.47 26.99 16.90
CA GLU A 260 14.72 27.37 17.59
C GLU A 260 15.34 26.21 18.40
N GLN A 261 14.57 25.17 18.72
CA GLN A 261 15.04 24.02 19.50
C GLN A 261 15.81 22.99 18.65
N VAL A 262 15.68 23.02 17.32
CA VAL A 262 16.30 22.04 16.42
C VAL A 262 17.83 21.92 16.60
N PRO A 263 18.61 23.01 16.71
CA PRO A 263 20.05 22.90 16.91
C PRO A 263 20.42 22.19 18.22
N ALA A 264 19.63 22.37 19.29
CA ALA A 264 19.86 21.67 20.55
C ALA A 264 19.59 20.17 20.42
N VAL A 265 18.56 19.78 19.66
CA VAL A 265 18.27 18.37 19.34
C VAL A 265 19.36 17.74 18.47
N ALA A 266 19.93 18.49 17.52
CA ALA A 266 21.06 18.01 16.71
C ALA A 266 22.32 17.82 17.57
N ALA A 267 22.65 18.80 18.41
CA ALA A 267 23.79 18.74 19.34
C ALA A 267 23.65 17.60 20.36
N ALA A 268 22.40 17.25 20.68
CA ALA A 268 22.07 16.11 21.51
C ALA A 268 22.38 14.75 20.86
N GLY A 269 22.61 14.67 19.54
CA GLY A 269 22.82 13.41 18.83
C GLY A 269 21.54 12.66 18.44
N ALA A 270 20.37 13.28 18.62
CA ALA A 270 19.12 12.73 18.10
C ALA A 270 19.02 12.96 16.59
N GLY A 271 18.59 11.94 15.84
CA GLY A 271 18.44 12.03 14.38
C GLY A 271 17.05 12.44 13.92
N VAL A 272 16.11 12.56 14.86
CA VAL A 272 14.70 12.76 14.59
C VAL A 272 14.12 13.86 15.48
N VAL A 273 13.45 14.82 14.85
CA VAL A 273 12.66 15.85 15.52
C VAL A 273 11.19 15.51 15.39
N GLU A 274 10.47 15.55 16.50
CA GLU A 274 9.04 15.34 16.55
C GLU A 274 8.34 16.66 16.90
N PHE A 275 7.13 16.88 16.39
CA PHE A 275 6.30 18.02 16.79
C PHE A 275 4.82 17.63 16.80
N ARG A 276 3.99 18.38 17.53
CA ARG A 276 2.53 18.19 17.49
C ARG A 276 1.94 18.97 16.32
N ALA A 277 1.11 18.30 15.54
CA ALA A 277 0.36 18.84 14.42
C ALA A 277 -1.12 18.96 14.81
N ASP A 278 -1.40 19.79 15.82
CA ASP A 278 -2.75 20.04 16.31
C ASP A 278 -3.66 20.62 15.20
N GLU A 279 -4.97 20.40 15.35
CA GLU A 279 -5.97 21.00 14.45
C GLU A 279 -6.27 22.48 14.80
N HIS A 280 -5.96 22.93 16.02
CA HIS A 280 -6.26 24.28 16.51
C HIS A 280 -5.10 25.27 16.28
N GLY A 281 -4.82 25.55 15.00
CA GLY A 281 -4.20 26.83 14.59
C GLY A 281 -5.31 27.86 14.24
N PRO A 282 -5.05 29.18 14.17
CA PRO A 282 -6.09 30.20 14.11
C PRO A 282 -7.04 30.01 12.91
N SER A 283 -8.30 30.44 13.10
CA SER A 283 -9.43 30.40 12.16
C SER A 283 -9.06 30.54 10.67
N PRO A 284 -9.79 29.88 9.74
CA PRO A 284 -9.60 30.02 8.29
C PRO A 284 -9.44 31.45 7.77
N GLU A 285 -9.98 32.46 8.47
CA GLU A 285 -9.85 33.88 8.14
C GLU A 285 -8.41 34.44 8.28
N ALA A 286 -7.55 33.84 9.10
CA ALA A 286 -6.15 34.26 9.28
C ALA A 286 -5.21 33.82 8.14
N THR A 287 -5.68 33.00 7.21
CA THR A 287 -4.85 32.33 6.18
C THR A 287 -4.55 33.21 4.96
N ARG A 288 -4.98 34.48 4.93
CA ARG A 288 -4.78 35.35 3.74
C ARG A 288 -3.49 36.18 3.76
N THR A 289 -2.69 36.16 4.82
CA THR A 289 -1.52 37.07 4.94
C THR A 289 -0.22 36.47 5.49
N ALA A 290 -0.09 35.16 5.67
CA ALA A 290 1.19 34.55 6.08
C ALA A 290 1.67 33.50 5.06
N GLY A 291 2.72 33.84 4.32
CA GLY A 291 3.55 32.83 3.63
C GLY A 291 4.25 31.96 4.67
N ALA A 292 4.32 30.65 4.39
CA ALA A 292 4.71 29.55 5.29
C ALA A 292 3.62 29.14 6.30
N GLY A 293 3.07 27.93 6.11
CA GLY A 293 2.09 27.35 7.01
C GLY A 293 2.66 27.08 8.41
N GLU A 294 1.76 26.94 9.39
CA GLU A 294 1.98 26.69 10.83
C GLU A 294 3.15 25.75 11.21
N HIS A 295 3.48 24.75 10.39
CA HIS A 295 4.54 23.76 10.66
C HIS A 295 5.76 23.86 9.73
N GLY A 296 5.71 24.72 8.70
CA GLY A 296 6.79 24.90 7.72
C GLY A 296 8.13 25.28 8.36
N PRO A 297 8.18 26.26 9.29
CA PRO A 297 9.43 26.65 9.94
C PRO A 297 10.13 25.52 10.69
N ILE A 298 9.37 24.59 11.31
CA ILE A 298 9.93 23.42 12.00
C ILE A 298 10.58 22.47 10.99
N LEU A 299 9.86 22.16 9.91
CA LEU A 299 10.33 21.25 8.86
C LEU A 299 11.58 21.81 8.16
N GLU A 300 11.59 23.10 7.82
CA GLU A 300 12.73 23.77 7.22
C GLU A 300 13.96 23.82 8.15
N ALA A 301 13.75 24.02 9.45
CA ALA A 301 14.83 23.99 10.43
C ALA A 301 15.44 22.59 10.56
N ALA A 302 14.59 21.54 10.66
CA ALA A 302 15.04 20.16 10.74
C ALA A 302 15.79 19.73 9.46
N GLN A 303 15.28 20.10 8.28
CA GLN A 303 15.92 19.81 7.00
C GLN A 303 17.31 20.46 6.91
N ARG A 304 17.46 21.73 7.33
CA ARG A 304 18.76 22.42 7.39
C ARG A 304 19.74 21.75 8.35
N ALA A 305 19.25 21.15 9.42
CA ALA A 305 20.05 20.40 10.39
C ALA A 305 20.30 18.93 9.98
N GLY A 306 19.75 18.47 8.85
CA GLY A 306 19.86 17.07 8.40
C GLY A 306 19.11 16.08 9.29
N LEU A 307 18.10 16.53 10.05
CA LEU A 307 17.29 15.69 10.92
C LEU A 307 16.00 15.25 10.23
N ALA A 308 15.60 14.01 10.45
CA ALA A 308 14.29 13.53 10.02
C ALA A 308 13.17 14.12 10.89
N THR A 309 11.97 14.19 10.35
CA THR A 309 10.82 14.84 10.99
C THR A 309 9.67 13.87 11.23
N VAL A 310 9.03 13.99 12.40
CA VAL A 310 7.79 13.28 12.72
C VAL A 310 6.71 14.28 13.15
N ALA A 311 5.62 14.32 12.39
CA ALA A 311 4.44 15.11 12.74
C ALA A 311 3.42 14.23 13.48
N ASN A 312 3.10 14.56 14.73
CA ASN A 312 2.14 13.82 15.54
C ASN A 312 0.76 14.47 15.44
N VAL A 313 -0.19 13.77 14.82
CA VAL A 313 -1.60 14.21 14.66
C VAL A 313 -2.43 13.57 15.78
N PRO A 314 -2.81 14.33 16.81
CA PRO A 314 -3.53 13.78 17.95
C PRO A 314 -5.00 13.55 17.66
N ASP A 315 -5.59 12.62 18.43
CA ASP A 315 -7.02 12.26 18.37
C ASP A 315 -7.46 11.89 16.93
N ALA A 316 -6.57 11.30 16.13
CA ALA A 316 -6.74 11.06 14.69
C ALA A 316 -7.93 10.14 14.39
N PHE A 317 -8.21 9.18 15.26
CA PHE A 317 -9.28 8.20 15.07
C PHE A 317 -10.62 8.63 15.70
N ALA A 318 -10.76 9.87 16.17
CA ALA A 318 -12.00 10.33 16.75
C ALA A 318 -13.14 10.40 15.69
N PRO A 319 -14.40 10.12 16.06
CA PRO A 319 -15.52 10.14 15.12
C PRO A 319 -15.64 11.48 14.38
N GLY A 320 -15.85 11.44 13.06
CA GLY A 320 -16.07 12.63 12.23
C GLY A 320 -14.82 13.44 11.89
N ARG A 321 -13.62 13.01 12.31
CA ARG A 321 -12.35 13.70 11.98
C ARG A 321 -11.66 13.19 10.72
N GLU A 322 -12.14 12.13 10.09
CA GLU A 322 -11.44 11.43 9.00
C GLU A 322 -10.99 12.39 7.89
N HIS A 323 -11.91 13.18 7.34
CA HIS A 323 -11.59 14.14 6.28
C HIS A 323 -10.54 15.20 6.70
N ARG A 324 -10.58 15.67 7.95
CA ARG A 324 -9.64 16.69 8.46
C ARG A 324 -8.26 16.11 8.65
N VAL A 325 -8.17 14.90 9.19
CA VAL A 325 -6.91 14.19 9.39
C VAL A 325 -6.27 13.88 8.03
N VAL A 326 -7.02 13.38 7.06
CA VAL A 326 -6.52 13.11 5.70
C VAL A 326 -5.99 14.40 5.04
N ALA A 327 -6.71 15.52 5.17
CA ALA A 327 -6.25 16.81 4.67
C ALA A 327 -4.95 17.29 5.36
N LYS A 328 -4.83 17.09 6.69
CA LYS A 328 -3.61 17.41 7.44
C LYS A 328 -2.45 16.51 7.01
N VAL A 329 -2.67 15.21 6.79
CA VAL A 329 -1.66 14.29 6.26
C VAL A 329 -1.15 14.76 4.90
N ALA A 330 -2.06 15.08 3.97
CA ALA A 330 -1.69 15.59 2.64
C ALA A 330 -0.84 16.87 2.73
N ARG A 331 -1.21 17.80 3.62
CA ARG A 331 -0.47 19.05 3.84
C ARG A 331 0.93 18.80 4.40
N LEU A 332 1.05 17.94 5.41
CA LEU A 332 2.34 17.59 6.02
C LEU A 332 3.26 16.89 5.03
N ALA A 333 2.71 15.97 4.22
CA ALA A 333 3.44 15.31 3.15
C ALA A 333 3.93 16.30 2.08
N ALA A 334 3.08 17.25 1.67
CA ALA A 334 3.45 18.29 0.71
C ALA A 334 4.55 19.23 1.23
N LEU A 335 4.63 19.44 2.55
CA LEU A 335 5.69 20.22 3.20
C LEU A 335 6.99 19.43 3.39
N GLY A 336 7.05 18.15 2.99
CA GLY A 336 8.26 17.33 3.07
C GLY A 336 8.48 16.62 4.40
N CYS A 337 7.44 16.39 5.20
CA CYS A 337 7.54 15.61 6.43
C CYS A 337 7.92 14.14 6.14
N ASP A 338 8.86 13.56 6.89
CA ASP A 338 9.35 12.19 6.65
C ASP A 338 8.40 11.11 7.20
N GLU A 339 7.75 11.39 8.33
CA GLU A 339 6.86 10.48 9.02
C GLU A 339 5.68 11.23 9.66
N ILE A 340 4.49 10.66 9.56
CA ILE A 340 3.26 11.24 10.12
C ILE A 340 2.65 10.20 11.07
N ALA A 341 2.61 10.55 12.36
CA ALA A 341 2.07 9.70 13.41
C ALA A 341 0.58 10.04 13.63
N LEU A 342 -0.30 9.05 13.46
CA LEU A 342 -1.73 9.16 13.74
C LEU A 342 -1.99 8.57 15.14
N GLU A 343 -2.34 9.41 16.11
CA GLU A 343 -2.47 9.00 17.50
C GLU A 343 -3.93 8.78 17.90
N GLU A 344 -4.20 7.67 18.56
CA GLU A 344 -5.44 7.42 19.27
C GLU A 344 -5.53 8.27 20.53
N GLY A 345 -6.69 8.90 20.64
CA GLY A 345 -6.93 9.97 21.57
C GLY A 345 -7.81 9.60 22.77
N GLY A 346 -8.65 10.54 23.17
CA GLY A 346 -9.67 10.32 24.19
C GLY A 346 -10.78 9.37 23.73
N SER A 347 -11.13 9.43 22.44
CA SER A 347 -12.09 8.50 21.82
C SER A 347 -11.41 7.22 21.37
N ALA A 348 -11.93 6.06 21.82
CA ALA A 348 -11.39 4.76 21.43
C ALA A 348 -11.45 4.58 19.90
N ALA A 349 -10.39 4.04 19.30
CA ALA A 349 -10.38 3.65 17.89
C ALA A 349 -11.14 2.34 17.68
N THR A 350 -11.78 2.17 16.52
CA THR A 350 -12.42 0.90 16.13
C THR A 350 -11.77 0.33 14.88
N PRO A 351 -11.83 -1.00 14.64
CA PRO A 351 -11.25 -1.63 13.47
C PRO A 351 -11.68 -0.95 12.15
N LEU A 352 -12.96 -0.60 12.02
CA LEU A 352 -13.47 0.07 10.82
C LEU A 352 -12.90 1.48 10.63
N ARG A 353 -12.79 2.27 11.70
CA ARG A 353 -12.21 3.63 11.63
C ARG A 353 -10.72 3.59 11.34
N VAL A 354 -10.00 2.66 11.97
CA VAL A 354 -8.57 2.44 11.72
C VAL A 354 -8.35 2.10 10.25
N ARG A 355 -9.07 1.11 9.71
CA ARG A 355 -8.98 0.72 8.30
C ARG A 355 -9.26 1.90 7.37
N ARG A 356 -10.40 2.55 7.55
CA ARG A 356 -10.85 3.64 6.67
C ARG A 356 -9.86 4.80 6.66
N LEU A 357 -9.50 5.29 7.84
CA LEU A 357 -8.60 6.43 7.97
C LEU A 357 -7.22 6.11 7.38
N ILE A 358 -6.65 4.95 7.69
CA ILE A 358 -5.32 4.60 7.19
C ILE A 358 -5.33 4.43 5.66
N GLN A 359 -6.35 3.80 5.08
CA GLN A 359 -6.45 3.65 3.63
C GLN A 359 -6.52 5.01 2.92
N GLU A 360 -7.31 5.96 3.45
CA GLU A 360 -7.41 7.32 2.90
C GLU A 360 -6.12 8.13 3.13
N ALA A 361 -5.53 8.05 4.33
CA ALA A 361 -4.28 8.75 4.66
C ALA A 361 -3.09 8.21 3.83
N ALA A 362 -2.99 6.90 3.64
CA ALA A 362 -1.93 6.28 2.85
C ALA A 362 -1.95 6.78 1.40
N ALA A 363 -3.14 6.96 0.82
CA ALA A 363 -3.31 7.45 -0.54
C ALA A 363 -2.77 8.88 -0.74
N VAL A 364 -2.68 9.69 0.32
CA VAL A 364 -2.24 11.10 0.26
C VAL A 364 -0.92 11.37 0.99
N SER A 365 -0.35 10.37 1.67
CA SER A 365 0.90 10.49 2.44
C SER A 365 2.15 10.65 1.57
N GLY A 366 2.08 10.35 0.27
CA GLY A 366 3.19 10.49 -0.65
C GLY A 366 4.37 9.61 -0.25
N ARG A 367 5.51 10.23 0.08
CA ARG A 367 6.72 9.55 0.57
C ARG A 367 6.77 9.46 2.10
N ALA A 368 5.92 10.20 2.81
CA ALA A 368 5.89 10.20 4.25
C ALA A 368 5.41 8.84 4.75
N ALA A 369 6.14 8.23 5.67
CA ALA A 369 5.68 7.00 6.30
C ALA A 369 4.55 7.29 7.29
N LEU A 370 3.59 6.38 7.40
CA LEU A 370 2.58 6.44 8.46
C LEU A 370 3.03 5.63 9.66
N ARG A 371 2.97 6.27 10.85
CA ARG A 371 3.05 5.61 12.16
C ARG A 371 1.69 5.69 12.84
N VAL A 372 1.32 4.68 13.60
CA VAL A 372 0.08 4.72 14.40
C VAL A 372 0.39 4.53 15.87
N GLY A 373 -0.14 5.41 16.72
CA GLY A 373 -0.17 5.23 18.16
C GLY A 373 -1.56 4.76 18.57
N LEU A 374 -1.71 3.48 18.87
CA LEU A 374 -2.99 2.89 19.26
C LEU A 374 -2.97 2.60 20.76
N ARG A 375 -4.16 2.52 21.37
CA ARG A 375 -4.30 2.28 22.81
C ARG A 375 -4.94 0.92 23.06
N GLU A 376 -4.56 0.29 24.16
CA GLU A 376 -5.28 -0.89 24.61
C GLU A 376 -6.55 -0.45 25.35
N ARG A 377 -7.68 -0.53 24.66
CA ARG A 377 -9.01 -0.23 25.20
C ARG A 377 -9.96 -1.37 24.85
N HIS A 378 -10.63 -1.92 25.86
CA HIS A 378 -11.68 -2.93 25.69
C HIS A 378 -11.24 -4.22 24.96
N GLY A 379 -9.95 -4.56 24.94
CA GLY A 379 -9.44 -5.79 24.34
C GLY A 379 -9.34 -5.78 22.82
N ILE A 380 -9.51 -4.62 22.18
CA ILE A 380 -9.45 -4.48 20.71
C ILE A 380 -8.18 -3.79 20.21
N GLY A 381 -7.24 -3.46 21.09
CA GLY A 381 -6.01 -2.75 20.72
C GLY A 381 -5.17 -3.51 19.69
N LEU A 382 -4.88 -4.80 19.95
CA LEU A 382 -4.17 -5.66 18.99
C LEU A 382 -4.97 -5.93 17.71
N VAL A 383 -6.31 -5.94 17.78
CA VAL A 383 -7.16 -6.04 16.58
C VAL A 383 -6.99 -4.79 15.72
N ASN A 384 -6.95 -3.60 16.34
CA ASN A 384 -6.67 -2.35 15.65
C ASN A 384 -5.24 -2.37 15.04
N ALA A 385 -4.25 -2.92 15.74
CA ALA A 385 -2.89 -3.07 15.21
C ALA A 385 -2.84 -3.98 13.98
N LEU A 386 -3.49 -5.16 14.02
CA LEU A 386 -3.60 -6.07 12.86
C LEU A 386 -4.26 -5.36 11.67
N VAL A 387 -5.32 -4.60 11.91
CA VAL A 387 -6.01 -3.84 10.86
C VAL A 387 -5.11 -2.75 10.29
N ALA A 388 -4.33 -2.06 11.12
CA ALA A 388 -3.35 -1.10 10.67
C ALA A 388 -2.24 -1.76 9.82
N MET A 389 -1.72 -2.92 10.22
CA MET A 389 -0.75 -3.71 9.44
C MET A 389 -1.32 -4.08 8.08
N LYS A 390 -2.54 -4.65 8.06
CA LYS A 390 -3.26 -4.91 6.82
C LYS A 390 -3.52 -3.63 6.02
N SER A 391 -3.58 -2.46 6.63
CA SER A 391 -3.78 -1.22 5.89
C SER A 391 -2.46 -0.58 5.41
N GLY A 392 -1.33 -1.29 5.54
CA GLY A 392 0.00 -0.86 5.05
C GLY A 392 0.88 -0.15 6.09
N VAL A 393 0.42 -0.04 7.34
CA VAL A 393 1.24 0.54 8.42
C VAL A 393 2.23 -0.49 8.93
N TRP A 394 3.49 -0.08 9.00
CA TRP A 394 4.56 -0.90 9.54
C TRP A 394 5.31 -0.25 10.70
N ARG A 395 4.94 0.98 11.08
CA ARG A 395 5.50 1.69 12.24
C ARG A 395 4.42 1.88 13.30
N PHE A 396 4.73 1.48 14.52
CA PHE A 396 3.82 1.59 15.66
C PHE A 396 4.47 2.43 16.75
N ASP A 397 3.69 3.36 17.32
CA ASP A 397 4.03 3.98 18.59
C ASP A 397 3.41 3.11 19.70
N THR A 398 4.28 2.52 20.50
CA THR A 398 3.99 1.56 21.55
C THR A 398 4.67 2.04 22.84
N THR A 399 4.42 1.36 23.94
CA THR A 399 5.12 1.66 25.19
C THR A 399 5.57 0.35 25.84
N LEU A 400 6.76 0.33 26.45
CA LEU A 400 7.22 -0.82 27.23
C LEU A 400 6.16 -1.22 28.27
N GLY A 401 5.68 -2.45 28.19
CA GLY A 401 4.58 -2.96 29.02
C GLY A 401 3.24 -2.21 28.90
N GLY A 402 3.10 -1.25 27.98
CA GLY A 402 1.89 -0.43 27.79
C GLY A 402 1.61 0.56 28.93
N VAL A 403 2.65 1.03 29.62
CA VAL A 403 2.49 1.72 30.92
C VAL A 403 1.67 3.01 30.88
N ASP A 404 1.64 3.69 29.74
CA ASP A 404 0.90 4.94 29.51
C ASP A 404 -0.49 4.71 28.89
N GLY A 405 -0.88 3.43 28.70
CA GLY A 405 -2.10 2.99 28.03
C GLY A 405 -1.98 2.86 26.52
N ALA A 406 -0.82 3.12 25.92
CA ALA A 406 -0.54 2.70 24.54
C ALA A 406 -0.46 1.17 24.45
N LEU A 407 -0.42 0.65 23.23
CA LEU A 407 -0.19 -0.78 23.02
C LEU A 407 1.16 -1.20 23.63
N PRO A 408 1.20 -2.31 24.38
CA PRO A 408 2.45 -2.91 24.84
C PRO A 408 3.33 -3.30 23.65
N ALA A 409 4.58 -2.84 23.64
CA ALA A 409 5.53 -3.13 22.57
C ALA A 409 5.74 -4.64 22.37
N GLU A 410 5.79 -5.38 23.47
CA GLU A 410 6.00 -6.83 23.49
C GLU A 410 4.84 -7.57 22.84
N ASP A 411 3.61 -7.12 23.09
CA ASP A 411 2.38 -7.72 22.54
C ASP A 411 2.24 -7.45 21.04
N VAL A 412 2.63 -6.26 20.56
CA VAL A 412 2.66 -5.95 19.12
C VAL A 412 3.72 -6.78 18.40
N LEU A 413 4.91 -6.95 19.00
CA LEU A 413 5.98 -7.79 18.44
C LEU A 413 5.64 -9.28 18.50
N PHE A 414 4.91 -9.72 19.53
CA PHE A 414 4.36 -11.08 19.60
C PHE A 414 3.39 -11.32 18.45
N LEU A 415 2.39 -10.45 18.28
CA LEU A 415 1.45 -10.52 17.17
C LEU A 415 2.16 -10.55 15.81
N ALA A 416 3.17 -9.69 15.60
CA ALA A 416 3.93 -9.70 14.36
C ALA A 416 4.64 -11.04 14.10
N GLY A 417 5.22 -11.65 15.14
CA GLY A 417 5.82 -12.98 15.06
C GLY A 417 4.81 -14.07 14.65
N GLU A 418 3.62 -14.07 15.25
CA GLU A 418 2.53 -15.00 14.89
C GLU A 418 2.00 -14.79 13.46
N LEU A 419 2.21 -13.60 12.91
CA LEU A 419 1.83 -13.25 11.55
C LEU A 419 2.98 -13.39 10.54
N GLU A 420 4.12 -13.95 10.95
CA GLU A 420 5.34 -14.10 10.15
C GLU A 420 5.89 -12.75 9.60
N VAL A 421 5.63 -11.66 10.32
CA VAL A 421 6.13 -10.32 9.99
C VAL A 421 7.43 -10.06 10.75
N ALA A 422 8.51 -9.76 10.01
CA ALA A 422 9.83 -9.59 10.61
C ALA A 422 9.90 -8.32 11.51
N SER A 423 10.79 -8.32 12.49
CA SER A 423 11.19 -7.10 13.18
C SER A 423 12.67 -7.14 13.51
N ALA A 424 13.35 -6.00 13.38
CA ALA A 424 14.72 -5.84 13.86
C ALA A 424 14.80 -5.59 15.37
N VAL A 425 13.65 -5.48 16.04
CA VAL A 425 13.57 -5.18 17.47
C VAL A 425 13.74 -6.46 18.28
N ASP A 426 14.65 -6.44 19.25
CA ASP A 426 14.88 -7.53 20.18
C ASP A 426 13.70 -7.65 21.16
N ARG A 427 12.72 -8.47 20.79
CA ARG A 427 11.55 -8.76 21.62
C ARG A 427 11.92 -9.35 22.98
N ALA A 428 12.98 -10.16 23.05
CA ALA A 428 13.39 -10.80 24.31
C ALA A 428 13.93 -9.76 25.30
N ALA A 429 14.73 -8.80 24.81
CA ALA A 429 15.19 -7.67 25.61
C ALA A 429 14.03 -6.82 26.14
N LEU A 430 13.02 -6.54 25.31
CA LEU A 430 11.83 -5.80 25.75
C LEU A 430 11.00 -6.57 26.78
N VAL A 431 10.80 -7.88 26.61
CA VAL A 431 10.13 -8.74 27.59
C VAL A 431 10.86 -8.72 28.94
N ALA A 432 12.19 -8.85 28.94
CA ALA A 432 12.99 -8.77 30.15
C ALA A 432 12.90 -7.38 30.81
N GLY A 433 12.97 -6.31 30.01
CA GLY A 433 12.83 -4.93 30.47
C GLY A 433 11.45 -4.63 31.07
N ALA A 434 10.37 -5.14 30.47
CA ALA A 434 9.02 -5.02 31.00
C ALA A 434 8.86 -5.75 32.34
N ALA A 435 9.42 -6.96 32.48
CA ALA A 435 9.40 -7.70 33.73
C ALA A 435 10.19 -6.99 34.85
N GLU A 436 11.34 -6.37 34.52
CA GLU A 436 12.09 -5.54 35.47
C GLU A 436 11.33 -4.27 35.85
N LEU A 437 10.77 -3.59 34.86
CA LEU A 437 9.95 -2.40 35.08
C LEU A 437 8.79 -2.75 36.02
N GLU A 438 8.02 -3.82 35.75
CA GLU A 438 6.91 -4.28 36.60
C GLU A 438 7.33 -4.48 38.07
N ARG A 439 8.42 -5.23 38.32
CA ARG A 439 8.94 -5.45 39.67
C ARG A 439 9.24 -4.14 40.38
N SER A 440 9.84 -3.21 39.64
CA SER A 440 10.30 -1.93 40.18
C SER A 440 9.20 -0.86 40.25
N TRP A 441 8.13 -1.06 39.49
CA TRP A 441 6.93 -0.24 39.39
C TRP A 441 5.90 -0.62 40.46
N GLY A 442 5.98 -1.85 40.98
CA GLY A 442 5.15 -2.34 42.08
C GLY A 442 3.71 -2.63 41.68
N SER A 443 3.39 -2.63 40.38
CA SER A 443 2.08 -3.02 39.86
C SER A 443 2.20 -3.70 38.51
N VAL A 444 1.30 -4.66 38.32
CA VAL A 444 0.98 -5.35 37.07
C VAL A 444 0.91 -4.36 35.89
N LEU A 445 1.82 -4.45 34.91
CA LEU A 445 1.77 -3.65 33.68
C LEU A 445 0.69 -4.18 32.70
N PRO A 446 0.12 -3.36 31.80
CA PRO A 446 -0.91 -3.83 30.86
C PRO A 446 -0.48 -4.98 29.92
N GLY A 447 0.79 -5.02 29.51
CA GLY A 447 1.31 -6.06 28.61
C GLY A 447 1.14 -7.47 29.13
N ARG A 448 0.89 -8.41 28.22
CA ARG A 448 0.57 -9.81 28.54
C ARG A 448 1.69 -10.76 28.20
N THR A 449 2.47 -10.49 27.15
CA THR A 449 3.46 -11.42 26.60
C THR A 449 4.55 -11.79 27.61
N TYR A 450 5.04 -10.83 28.40
CA TYR A 450 6.07 -11.10 29.41
C TYR A 450 5.57 -11.90 30.63
N ARG A 451 4.26 -12.17 30.73
CA ARG A 451 3.67 -12.94 31.84
C ARG A 451 3.46 -14.41 31.54
N PHE A 452 3.35 -14.76 30.26
CA PHE A 452 3.00 -16.12 29.83
C PHE A 452 4.20 -16.87 29.23
N THR A 453 5.42 -16.41 29.50
CA THR A 453 6.64 -17.20 29.25
C THR A 453 6.73 -18.33 30.26
N ASN A 454 6.06 -19.45 29.97
CA ASN A 454 6.23 -20.73 30.64
C ASN A 454 6.47 -21.82 29.60
#